data_AF-A0A924DA47-F1
#
_entry.id   AF-A0A924DA47-F1
#
_cell.length_a   1.000
_cell.length_b   1.000
_cell.length_c   1.000
_cell.angle_alpha   90.00
_cell.angle_beta   90.00
_cell.angle_gamma   90.00
#
_symmetry.space_group_name_H-M   'P 1'
#
loop_
_entity.id
_entity.type
_entity.pdbx_description
1 polymer ?
#
loop_
_entity_poly.entity_id
_entity_poly.type
_entity_poly.pdbx_seq_one_letter_code
_entity_poly.pdbx_strand_id
1 'polypeptide(L)'
;GTGGHSHLVYNWKKGQTYRFYVTAQPSETHTIYAGYFFFPERKAWGLIARFRAPKDGGFLRNLYSFNENFDGFNGQKLRFAVFGNGWTREGADVWRELTEARFTHDPTGKVQRKDYDAGFLKDCFSLENGGFRSYGKRKYGDTFSRPFSRRKPPTDVKGLK
;
A
#
# COMPACT_ATOMS: atom_id res chain seq x y z
N GLY A 1 -3.11 -17.21 -8.87
CA GLY A 1 -1.70 -17.63 -8.72
C GLY A 1 -1.55 -18.47 -7.46
N THR A 2 -0.40 -19.11 -7.28
CA THR A 2 -0.05 -19.89 -6.08
C THR A 2 1.18 -19.26 -5.41
N GLY A 3 1.31 -19.38 -4.09
CA GLY A 3 2.43 -18.80 -3.35
C GLY A 3 2.27 -18.88 -1.84
N GLY A 4 3.26 -18.34 -1.12
CA GLY A 4 3.21 -18.22 0.33
C GLY A 4 2.30 -17.08 0.77
N HIS A 5 1.56 -17.31 1.86
CA HIS A 5 0.71 -16.31 2.49
C HIS A 5 0.91 -16.36 4.00
N SER A 6 0.95 -15.20 4.63
CA SER A 6 0.89 -15.02 6.09
C SER A 6 -0.09 -13.93 6.42
N HIS A 7 -0.84 -14.07 7.51
CA HIS A 7 -1.66 -12.99 8.05
C HIS A 7 -1.51 -12.90 9.56
N LEU A 8 -1.72 -11.71 10.09
CA LEU A 8 -1.87 -11.45 11.51
C LEU A 8 -3.34 -11.12 11.76
N VAL A 9 -4.00 -11.88 12.64
CA VAL A 9 -5.32 -11.50 13.15
C VAL A 9 -5.11 -10.34 14.12
N TYR A 10 -5.51 -9.14 13.71
CA TYR A 10 -5.32 -7.92 14.48
C TYR A 10 -6.60 -7.08 14.51
N ASN A 11 -7.00 -6.65 15.70
CA ASN A 11 -8.23 -5.87 15.91
C ASN A 11 -8.02 -4.38 15.59
N TRP A 12 -7.69 -4.09 14.32
CA TRP A 12 -7.50 -2.73 13.84
C TRP A 12 -8.78 -1.90 13.98
N LYS A 13 -8.60 -0.59 14.10
CA LYS A 13 -9.68 0.38 14.33
C LYS A 13 -9.79 1.35 13.16
N LYS A 14 -11.02 1.60 12.71
CA LYS A 14 -11.32 2.63 11.71
C LYS A 14 -10.81 3.99 12.20
N GLY A 15 -10.19 4.76 11.30
CA GLY A 15 -9.66 6.10 11.60
C GLY A 15 -8.29 6.11 12.28
N GLN A 16 -7.81 4.97 12.76
CA GLN A 16 -6.45 4.84 13.28
C GLN A 16 -5.45 4.69 12.11
N THR A 17 -4.36 5.44 12.15
CA THR A 17 -3.24 5.25 11.21
C THR A 17 -2.40 4.06 11.63
N TYR A 18 -2.18 3.15 10.69
CA TYR A 18 -1.24 2.03 10.79
C TYR A 18 -0.08 2.24 9.83
N ARG A 19 1.08 1.64 10.14
CA ARG A 19 2.29 1.75 9.31
C ARG A 19 2.76 0.36 8.93
N PHE A 20 3.16 0.27 7.67
CA PHE A 20 3.67 -0.94 7.05
C PHE A 20 5.06 -0.67 6.53
N TYR A 21 5.93 -1.67 6.62
CA TYR A 21 7.27 -1.61 6.04
C TYR A 21 7.57 -2.93 5.36
N VAL A 22 8.10 -2.87 4.15
CA VAL A 22 8.43 -4.04 3.34
C VAL A 22 9.88 -3.91 2.91
N THR A 23 10.62 -5.02 2.99
CA THR A 23 11.99 -5.10 2.49
C THR A 23 12.08 -6.14 1.38
N ALA A 24 13.06 -5.95 0.49
CA ALA A 24 13.51 -6.94 -0.47
C ALA A 24 15.03 -7.03 -0.38
N GLN A 25 15.54 -8.23 -0.09
CA GLN A 25 16.97 -8.53 -0.06
C GLN A 25 17.27 -9.48 -1.22
N PRO A 26 17.66 -8.94 -2.39
CA PRO A 26 18.01 -9.76 -3.53
C PRO A 26 19.35 -10.47 -3.32
N SER A 27 19.48 -11.62 -3.97
CA SER A 27 20.71 -12.37 -4.22
C SER A 27 20.69 -12.86 -5.67
N GLU A 28 21.72 -13.57 -6.12
CA GLU A 28 21.78 -14.10 -7.49
C GLU A 28 20.66 -15.11 -7.82
N THR A 29 20.15 -15.84 -6.83
CA THR A 29 19.24 -16.98 -7.05
C THR A 29 17.85 -16.80 -6.44
N HIS A 30 17.70 -15.84 -5.55
CA HIS A 30 16.45 -15.59 -4.83
C HIS A 30 16.38 -14.16 -4.29
N THR A 31 15.17 -13.73 -3.95
CA THR A 31 14.95 -12.53 -3.13
C THR A 31 14.27 -12.91 -1.83
N ILE A 32 14.73 -12.35 -0.71
CA ILE A 32 14.04 -12.46 0.58
C ILE A 32 13.16 -11.23 0.76
N TYR A 33 11.85 -11.45 0.89
CA TYR A 33 10.89 -10.41 1.21
C TYR A 33 10.48 -10.50 2.67
N ALA A 34 10.48 -9.39 3.41
CA ALA A 34 9.95 -9.34 4.76
C ALA A 34 8.89 -8.24 4.90
N GLY A 35 7.82 -8.56 5.62
CA GLY A 35 6.72 -7.64 5.92
C GLY A 35 6.66 -7.34 7.40
N TYR A 36 6.62 -6.06 7.74
CA TYR A 36 6.58 -5.56 9.11
C TYR A 36 5.33 -4.70 9.33
N PHE A 37 4.78 -4.81 10.54
CA PHE A 37 3.66 -4.02 11.01
C PHE A 37 4.08 -3.23 12.25
N PHE A 38 3.75 -1.94 12.28
CA PHE A 38 3.96 -1.13 13.48
C PHE A 38 2.76 -1.27 14.42
N PHE A 39 3.00 -1.81 15.61
CA PHE A 39 2.02 -1.97 16.69
C PHE A 39 1.93 -0.65 17.48
N PRO A 40 0.88 0.17 17.28
CA PRO A 40 0.81 1.50 17.89
C PRO A 40 0.79 1.48 19.42
N GLU A 41 0.18 0.45 20.00
CA GLU A 41 0.03 0.24 21.43
C GLU A 41 1.35 -0.09 22.13
N ARG A 42 2.30 -0.69 21.39
CA ARG A 42 3.66 -0.99 21.89
C ARG A 42 4.72 0.00 21.38
N LYS A 43 4.34 0.86 20.43
CA LYS A 43 5.24 1.76 19.70
C LYS A 43 6.45 1.02 19.10
N ALA A 44 6.21 -0.19 18.58
CA ALA A 44 7.26 -1.07 18.09
C ALA A 44 6.88 -1.74 16.76
N TRP A 45 7.89 -1.96 15.92
CA TRP A 45 7.75 -2.79 14.73
C TRP A 45 7.81 -4.26 15.10
N GLY A 46 6.91 -5.06 14.51
CA GLY A 46 6.97 -6.51 14.57
C GLY A 46 7.04 -7.12 13.17
N LEU A 47 7.83 -8.17 13.03
CA LEU A 47 7.87 -8.99 11.82
C LEU A 47 6.57 -9.79 11.71
N ILE A 48 5.89 -9.69 10.57
CA ILE A 48 4.75 -10.54 10.24
C ILE A 48 5.23 -11.84 9.61
N ALA A 49 6.06 -11.72 8.57
CA ALA A 49 6.66 -12.86 7.90
C ALA A 49 7.89 -12.48 7.09
N ARG A 50 8.69 -13.49 6.78
CA ARG A 50 9.82 -13.43 5.86
C ARG A 50 9.78 -14.62 4.92
N PHE A 51 9.71 -14.36 3.62
CA PHE A 51 9.63 -15.39 2.59
C PHE A 51 10.82 -15.32 1.63
N ARG A 52 11.32 -16.50 1.23
CA ARG A 52 12.33 -16.64 0.17
C ARG A 52 11.63 -16.94 -1.15
N ALA A 53 11.71 -16.02 -2.10
CA ALA A 53 11.24 -16.22 -3.47
C ALA A 53 12.39 -16.75 -4.34
N PRO A 54 12.42 -18.05 -4.68
CA PRO A 54 13.44 -18.61 -5.57
C PRO A 54 13.27 -18.11 -7.01
N LYS A 55 14.35 -18.13 -7.79
CA LYS A 55 14.36 -17.64 -9.19
C LYS A 55 13.89 -16.18 -9.32
N ASP A 56 14.16 -15.39 -8.28
CA ASP A 56 14.02 -13.94 -8.24
C ASP A 56 15.38 -13.35 -7.86
N GLY A 57 15.56 -12.05 -8.00
CA GLY A 57 16.84 -11.38 -7.71
C GLY A 57 16.73 -9.85 -7.75
N GLY A 58 15.50 -9.34 -7.64
CA GLY A 58 15.22 -7.92 -7.79
C GLY A 58 14.91 -7.22 -6.47
N PHE A 59 15.15 -5.93 -6.44
CA PHE A 59 14.58 -5.05 -5.42
C PHE A 59 13.06 -4.88 -5.61
N LEU A 60 12.44 -4.20 -4.65
CA LEU A 60 11.03 -3.81 -4.75
C LEU A 60 10.79 -2.99 -6.03
N ARG A 61 9.74 -3.36 -6.75
CA ARG A 61 9.31 -2.76 -8.02
C ARG A 61 7.80 -2.73 -8.07
N ASN A 62 7.24 -1.85 -8.90
CA ASN A 62 5.78 -1.68 -9.03
C ASN A 62 5.13 -1.49 -7.66
N LEU A 63 5.55 -0.49 -6.90
CA LEU A 63 4.98 -0.18 -5.60
C LEU A 63 3.58 0.41 -5.78
N TYR A 64 2.56 -0.19 -5.16
CA TYR A 64 1.19 0.32 -5.20
C TYR A 64 0.42 0.01 -3.92
N SER A 65 -0.74 0.61 -3.80
CA SER A 65 -1.78 0.26 -2.84
C SER A 65 -3.09 0.09 -3.58
N PHE A 66 -3.97 -0.75 -3.05
CA PHE A 66 -5.29 -0.97 -3.63
C PHE A 66 -6.34 -1.07 -2.51
N ASN A 67 -7.59 -0.82 -2.87
CA ASN A 67 -8.74 -0.93 -1.98
C ASN A 67 -9.75 -1.85 -2.67
N GLU A 68 -10.00 -3.02 -2.10
CA GLU A 68 -10.75 -4.09 -2.75
C GLU A 68 -11.95 -4.52 -1.89
N ASN A 69 -12.99 -4.93 -2.59
CA ASN A 69 -14.08 -5.70 -2.02
C ASN A 69 -13.98 -7.16 -2.47
N PHE A 70 -13.67 -8.05 -1.54
CA PHE A 70 -13.60 -9.49 -1.79
C PHE A 70 -14.97 -10.21 -1.71
N ASP A 71 -16.02 -9.53 -1.24
CA ASP A 71 -17.33 -10.11 -0.98
C ASP A 71 -18.38 -9.57 -1.98
N GLY A 72 -19.05 -10.48 -2.69
CA GLY A 72 -20.07 -10.14 -3.68
C GLY A 72 -21.35 -9.51 -3.09
N PHE A 73 -21.63 -9.72 -1.79
CA PHE A 73 -22.94 -9.37 -1.20
C PHE A 73 -23.01 -7.96 -0.60
N ASN A 74 -21.90 -7.23 -0.55
CA ASN A 74 -21.83 -5.95 0.16
C ASN A 74 -21.31 -4.78 -0.73
N GLY A 75 -21.49 -4.90 -2.05
CA GLY A 75 -21.08 -3.90 -3.03
C GLY A 75 -21.77 -2.53 -2.89
N GLN A 76 -22.92 -2.48 -2.22
CA GLN A 76 -23.66 -1.27 -1.83
C GLN A 76 -23.01 -0.50 -0.68
N LYS A 77 -21.96 -1.04 -0.05
CA LYS A 77 -21.22 -0.34 1.01
C LYS A 77 -20.00 0.35 0.42
N LEU A 78 -19.84 1.63 0.75
CA LEU A 78 -18.65 2.40 0.41
C LEU A 78 -17.43 1.88 1.18
N ARG A 79 -16.33 1.66 0.47
CA ARG A 79 -15.01 1.44 1.03
C ARG A 79 -14.15 2.63 0.72
N PHE A 80 -13.46 3.13 1.73
CA PHE A 80 -12.61 4.30 1.61
C PHE A 80 -11.31 4.05 2.37
N ALA A 81 -10.19 4.28 1.71
CA ALA A 81 -8.85 4.09 2.27
C ALA A 81 -7.97 5.31 1.96
N VAL A 82 -7.07 5.63 2.89
CA VAL A 82 -6.18 6.79 2.80
C VAL A 82 -4.75 6.31 2.95
N PHE A 83 -3.89 6.76 2.04
CA PHE A 83 -2.49 6.36 1.94
C PHE A 83 -1.61 7.61 1.93
N GLY A 84 -0.67 7.68 2.86
CA GLY A 84 0.18 8.86 3.00
C GLY A 84 1.51 8.53 3.65
N ASN A 85 2.40 9.52 3.63
CA ASN A 85 3.75 9.39 4.18
C ASN A 85 4.50 8.16 3.63
N GLY A 86 4.39 7.93 2.32
CA GLY A 86 5.11 6.88 1.62
C GLY A 86 6.57 7.26 1.43
N TRP A 87 7.47 6.31 1.69
CA TRP A 87 8.91 6.48 1.54
C TRP A 87 9.52 5.23 0.92
N THR A 88 10.51 5.41 0.05
CA THR A 88 11.38 4.34 -0.42
C THR A 88 12.80 4.57 0.07
N ARG A 89 13.53 3.48 0.29
CA ARG A 89 14.94 3.53 0.65
C ARG A 89 15.77 2.81 -0.40
N GLU A 90 16.65 3.56 -1.05
CA GLU A 90 17.67 3.03 -1.95
C GLU A 90 19.00 2.95 -1.16
N GLY A 91 19.56 1.75 -0.99
CA GLY A 91 20.74 1.55 -0.15
C GLY A 91 20.49 1.78 1.34
N ALA A 92 21.54 2.06 2.11
CA ALA A 92 21.45 2.19 3.57
C ALA A 92 20.77 3.50 4.02
N ASP A 93 20.98 4.61 3.30
CA ASP A 93 20.67 5.95 3.82
C ASP A 93 20.02 6.91 2.81
N VAL A 94 19.72 6.49 1.58
CA VAL A 94 19.04 7.36 0.60
C VAL A 94 17.55 7.12 0.65
N TRP A 95 16.84 8.03 1.32
CA TRP A 95 15.39 8.01 1.39
C TRP A 95 14.76 8.96 0.37
N ARG A 96 13.69 8.50 -0.29
CA ARG A 96 12.89 9.30 -1.21
C ARG A 96 11.43 9.28 -0.76
N GLU A 97 10.84 10.48 -0.65
CA GLU A 97 9.41 10.60 -0.37
C GLU A 97 8.62 10.26 -1.63
N LEU A 98 7.55 9.47 -1.48
CA LEU A 98 6.59 9.22 -2.54
C LEU A 98 5.55 10.34 -2.56
N THR A 99 5.63 11.16 -3.60
CA THR A 99 4.76 12.32 -3.84
C THR A 99 3.86 12.17 -5.06
N GLU A 100 4.03 11.11 -5.84
CA GLU A 100 3.28 10.83 -7.06
C GLU A 100 2.61 9.46 -7.01
N ALA A 101 1.42 9.37 -7.59
CA ALA A 101 0.68 8.12 -7.74
C ALA A 101 -0.05 8.09 -9.08
N ARG A 102 -0.19 6.89 -9.66
CA ARG A 102 -0.99 6.65 -10.87
C ARG A 102 -2.19 5.80 -10.50
N PHE A 103 -3.39 6.31 -10.77
CA PHE A 103 -4.62 5.59 -10.52
C PHE A 103 -4.91 4.56 -11.60
N THR A 104 -5.39 3.40 -11.19
CA THR A 104 -5.87 2.34 -12.05
C THR A 104 -7.13 1.72 -11.43
N HIS A 105 -7.89 0.99 -12.24
CA HIS A 105 -8.99 0.16 -11.79
C HIS A 105 -8.88 -1.22 -12.45
N ASP A 106 -9.57 -2.19 -11.88
CA ASP A 106 -9.63 -3.55 -12.38
C ASP A 106 -10.50 -3.64 -13.67
N PRO A 107 -10.61 -4.83 -14.29
CA PRO A 107 -11.50 -5.04 -15.43
C PRO A 107 -12.98 -4.75 -15.12
N THR A 108 -13.46 -5.03 -13.91
CA THR A 108 -14.85 -4.72 -13.51
C THR A 108 -15.12 -3.22 -13.56
N GLY A 109 -14.15 -2.42 -13.08
CA GLY A 109 -14.10 -0.97 -13.20
C GLY A 109 -14.14 -0.49 -14.65
N LYS A 110 -13.60 -1.27 -15.59
CA LYS A 110 -13.60 -0.93 -17.01
C LYS A 110 -14.99 -1.04 -17.65
N VAL A 111 -15.81 -2.01 -17.25
CA VAL A 111 -17.04 -2.35 -18.00
C VAL A 111 -18.35 -2.27 -17.22
N GLN A 112 -18.36 -2.52 -15.91
CA GLN A 112 -19.61 -2.75 -15.16
C GLN A 112 -19.80 -1.80 -13.99
N ARG A 113 -18.78 -1.65 -13.14
CA ARG A 113 -18.89 -0.90 -11.89
C ARG A 113 -18.08 0.37 -11.97
N LYS A 114 -18.75 1.50 -12.14
CA LYS A 114 -18.11 2.82 -12.28
C LYS A 114 -18.04 3.60 -10.99
N ASP A 115 -18.50 3.01 -9.88
CA ASP A 115 -18.51 3.58 -8.54
C ASP A 115 -17.15 3.42 -7.84
N TYR A 116 -16.13 4.04 -8.43
CA TYR A 116 -14.78 4.15 -7.89
C TYR A 116 -14.27 5.58 -8.05
N ASP A 117 -13.36 5.98 -7.16
CA ASP A 117 -12.69 7.26 -7.26
C ASP A 117 -11.31 7.21 -6.61
N ALA A 118 -10.48 8.18 -6.98
CA ALA A 118 -9.20 8.47 -6.37
C ALA A 118 -9.05 9.98 -6.19
N GLY A 119 -8.35 10.36 -5.13
CA GLY A 119 -8.15 11.78 -4.85
C GLY A 119 -7.29 11.99 -3.64
N PHE A 120 -7.54 13.10 -2.96
CA PHE A 120 -6.79 13.50 -1.78
C PHE A 120 -7.70 13.61 -0.57
N LEU A 121 -7.17 13.17 0.57
CA LEU A 121 -7.67 13.60 1.87
C LEU A 121 -6.52 14.27 2.60
N LYS A 122 -6.61 15.60 2.78
CA LYS A 122 -5.50 16.43 3.27
C LYS A 122 -4.25 16.24 2.40
N ASP A 123 -3.14 15.83 2.98
CA ASP A 123 -1.83 15.59 2.35
C ASP A 123 -1.62 14.13 1.92
N CYS A 124 -2.68 13.33 1.89
CA CYS A 124 -2.64 11.90 1.58
C CYS A 124 -3.44 11.58 0.32
N PHE A 125 -3.03 10.53 -0.40
CA PHE A 125 -3.84 9.93 -1.46
C PHE A 125 -5.00 9.15 -0.85
N SER A 126 -6.08 8.98 -1.61
CA SER A 126 -7.25 8.21 -1.20
C SER A 126 -7.78 7.39 -2.35
N LEU A 127 -8.35 6.23 -2.01
CA LEU A 127 -9.09 5.37 -2.92
C LEU A 127 -10.46 5.06 -2.34
N GLU A 128 -11.46 5.07 -3.19
CA GLU A 128 -12.79 4.60 -2.85
C GLU A 128 -13.40 3.71 -3.91
N ASN A 129 -14.25 2.78 -3.46
CA ASN A 129 -15.07 1.94 -4.33
C ASN A 129 -16.36 1.54 -3.62
N GLY A 130 -17.36 1.18 -4.41
CA GLY A 130 -18.65 0.71 -3.92
C GLY A 130 -19.57 1.84 -3.48
N GLY A 131 -20.71 1.46 -2.90
CA GLY A 131 -21.65 2.44 -2.37
C GLY A 131 -22.47 3.18 -3.42
N PHE A 132 -22.24 2.97 -4.71
CA PHE A 132 -22.97 3.64 -5.79
C PHE A 132 -22.89 5.18 -5.71
N ARG A 133 -21.82 5.74 -5.11
CA ARG A 133 -21.72 7.18 -4.80
C ARG A 133 -20.88 7.98 -5.78
N SER A 134 -19.83 7.38 -6.35
CA SER A 134 -18.79 8.11 -7.08
C SER A 134 -18.61 7.56 -8.47
N TYR A 135 -19.40 8.04 -9.42
CA TYR A 135 -19.36 7.54 -10.79
C TYR A 135 -18.34 8.31 -11.64
N GLY A 136 -17.31 7.59 -12.12
CA GLY A 136 -16.54 7.99 -13.31
C GLY A 136 -15.76 9.31 -13.21
N LYS A 137 -15.42 9.79 -12.01
CA LYS A 137 -14.66 11.04 -11.85
C LYS A 137 -13.20 10.89 -12.26
N ARG A 138 -12.60 9.71 -12.08
CA ARG A 138 -11.20 9.43 -12.45
C ARG A 138 -11.11 8.42 -13.56
N LYS A 139 -10.14 8.64 -14.44
CA LYS A 139 -9.85 7.79 -15.57
C LYS A 139 -8.65 6.90 -15.25
N TYR A 140 -8.66 5.71 -15.82
CA TYR A 140 -7.50 4.82 -15.76
C TYR A 140 -6.26 5.57 -16.24
N GLY A 141 -5.21 5.54 -15.44
CA GLY A 141 -3.93 6.17 -15.75
C GLY A 141 -3.80 7.62 -15.29
N ASP A 142 -4.85 8.23 -14.71
CA ASP A 142 -4.75 9.56 -14.09
C ASP A 142 -3.60 9.58 -13.09
N THR A 143 -2.78 10.61 -13.16
CA THR A 143 -1.67 10.84 -12.22
C THR A 143 -2.03 11.90 -11.21
N PHE A 144 -1.52 11.70 -9.99
CA PHE A 144 -1.75 12.57 -8.85
C PHE A 144 -0.40 12.91 -8.25
N SER A 145 -0.16 14.20 -8.04
CA SER A 145 1.03 14.67 -7.34
C SER A 145 0.60 15.51 -6.15
N ARG A 146 1.32 15.36 -5.04
CA ARG A 146 1.22 16.23 -3.86
C ARG A 146 2.54 16.93 -3.61
N PRO A 147 2.54 18.11 -2.98
CA PRO A 147 3.78 18.73 -2.51
C PRO A 147 4.53 17.79 -1.55
N PHE A 148 5.86 17.90 -1.51
CA PHE A 148 6.68 17.27 -0.47
C PHE A 148 6.17 17.66 0.91
N SER A 149 6.05 16.69 1.81
CA SER A 149 5.53 16.94 3.15
C SER A 149 6.53 17.66 4.06
N ARG A 150 7.80 17.77 3.63
CA ARG A 150 8.95 18.23 4.43
C ARG A 150 9.16 17.42 5.71
N ARG A 151 8.56 16.23 5.81
CA ARG A 151 8.78 15.30 6.92
C ARG A 151 10.13 14.62 6.76
N LYS A 152 10.73 14.23 7.88
CA LYS A 152 11.92 13.39 7.87
C LYS A 152 11.54 11.95 7.52
N PRO A 153 12.44 11.19 6.86
CA PRO A 153 12.21 9.77 6.63
C PRO A 153 12.06 9.01 7.96
N PRO A 154 11.41 7.83 7.95
CA PRO A 154 11.25 7.03 9.16
C PRO A 154 12.62 6.59 9.69
N THR A 155 12.92 6.94 10.95
CA THR A 155 14.19 6.58 11.62
C THR A 155 14.06 5.34 12.49
N ASP A 156 12.83 4.94 12.81
CA ASP A 156 12.45 3.83 13.68
C ASP A 156 12.43 2.47 12.96
N VAL A 157 12.77 2.44 11.68
CA VAL A 157 12.94 1.22 10.86
C VAL A 157 14.39 0.76 10.77
N LYS A 158 15.31 1.41 11.51
CA LYS A 158 16.71 0.98 11.59
C LYS A 158 16.81 -0.45 12.13
N GLY A 159 17.59 -1.28 11.45
CA GLY A 159 17.77 -2.69 11.82
C GLY A 159 16.72 -3.64 11.23
N LEU A 160 15.60 -3.15 10.69
CA LEU A 160 14.66 -3.99 9.93
C LEU A 160 15.30 -4.40 8.61
N LYS A 161 15.26 -5.70 8.32
CA LYS A 161 15.99 -6.35 7.25
C LYS A 161 15.06 -7.17 6.37
#